data_AF-A0A1B6F8T7-F1
#
_entry.id   AF-A0A1B6F8T7-F1
#
_cell.length_a   1.000
_cell.length_b   1.000
_cell.length_c   1.000
_cell.angle_alpha   90.00
_cell.angle_beta   90.00
_cell.angle_gamma   90.00
#
_symmetry.space_group_name_H-M   'P 1'
#
loop_
_entity.id
_entity.type
_entity.pdbx_description
1 polymer ?
#
loop_
_entity_poly.entity_id
_entity_poly.type
_entity_poly.pdbx_seq_one_letter_code
_entity_poly.pdbx_strand_id
1 'polypeptide(L)'
;KTILQEEIERSMNTPEPASQNQDLDATLKKEMSLFENGGVRGRYLESVYKYLLTVPPTSVESERVFSAAGYICNKLRSRLDEETIDALIFLRCYFQKLI
;
A
#
# COMPACT_ATOMS: atom_id res chain seq x y z
N LYS A 1 -22.13 -20.73 11.92
CA LYS A 1 -21.01 -19.79 12.10
C LYS A 1 -21.58 -18.39 12.09
N THR A 2 -21.08 -17.47 12.92
CA THR A 2 -21.48 -16.06 12.86
C THR A 2 -20.97 -15.42 11.56
N ILE A 3 -21.69 -14.44 11.02
CA ILE A 3 -21.31 -13.71 9.78
C ILE A 3 -19.86 -13.20 9.85
N LEU A 4 -19.43 -12.77 11.04
CA LEU A 4 -18.05 -12.34 11.29
C LEU A 4 -17.01 -13.45 11.11
N GLN A 5 -17.33 -14.70 11.45
CA GLN A 5 -16.42 -15.83 11.27
C GLN A 5 -16.25 -16.18 9.79
N GLU A 6 -17.32 -16.05 9.01
CA GLU A 6 -17.29 -16.29 7.56
C GLU A 6 -16.52 -15.20 6.82
N GLU A 7 -16.63 -13.94 7.24
CA GLU A 7 -15.89 -12.82 6.63
C GLU A 7 -14.38 -12.90 6.95
N ILE A 8 -14.03 -13.33 8.16
CA ILE A 8 -12.63 -13.58 8.55
C ILE A 8 -12.05 -14.74 7.71
N GLU A 9 -12.78 -15.85 7.54
CA GLU A 9 -12.33 -16.96 6.69
C GLU A 9 -12.19 -16.55 5.21
N ARG A 10 -13.07 -15.69 4.72
CA ARG A 10 -12.99 -15.14 3.36
C ARG A 10 -11.75 -14.25 3.19
N SER A 11 -11.43 -13.42 4.18
CA SER A 11 -10.24 -12.57 4.16
C SER A 11 -8.93 -13.37 4.25
N MET A 12 -8.95 -14.55 4.86
CA MET A 12 -7.78 -15.43 4.97
C MET A 12 -7.56 -16.29 3.73
N ASN A 13 -8.61 -16.54 2.95
CA ASN A 13 -8.51 -17.17 1.63
C ASN A 13 -8.15 -16.10 0.58
N THR A 14 -6.88 -15.73 0.53
CA THR A 14 -6.35 -15.05 -0.65
C THR A 14 -6.44 -16.04 -1.81
N PRO A 15 -7.18 -15.77 -2.91
CA PRO A 15 -7.11 -16.63 -4.07
C PRO A 15 -5.65 -16.67 -4.52
N GLU A 16 -5.04 -17.84 -4.45
CA GLU A 16 -3.70 -18.05 -5.01
C GLU A 16 -3.74 -17.55 -6.45
N PRO A 17 -2.83 -16.65 -6.85
CA PRO A 17 -2.86 -16.11 -8.19
C PRO A 17 -2.74 -17.28 -9.16
N ALA A 18 -3.80 -17.51 -9.94
CA ALA A 18 -3.81 -18.52 -10.97
C ALA A 18 -2.54 -18.35 -11.79
N SER A 19 -1.66 -19.36 -11.76
CA SER A 19 -0.38 -19.36 -12.47
C SER A 19 -0.65 -19.41 -13.97
N GLN A 20 -0.96 -18.24 -14.53
CA GLN A 20 -0.95 -18.01 -15.96
C GLN A 20 0.53 -17.85 -16.32
N ASN A 21 1.15 -18.96 -16.70
CA ASN A 21 2.45 -19.00 -17.36
C ASN A 21 2.34 -18.36 -18.76
N GLN A 22 1.98 -17.08 -18.80
CA GLN A 22 2.23 -16.23 -19.94
C GLN A 22 3.62 -15.62 -19.75
N ASP A 23 4.37 -15.51 -20.84
CA ASP A 23 5.62 -14.76 -20.87
C ASP A 23 5.29 -13.26 -20.70
N LEU A 24 5.10 -12.87 -19.44
CA LEU A 24 4.79 -11.51 -19.02
C LEU A 24 5.88 -10.54 -19.46
N ASP A 25 7.13 -11.01 -19.49
CA ASP A 25 8.28 -10.23 -19.93
C ASP A 25 8.20 -9.91 -21.43
N ALA A 26 7.87 -10.89 -22.26
CA ALA A 26 7.63 -10.64 -23.69
C ALA A 26 6.45 -9.69 -23.93
N THR A 27 5.38 -9.82 -23.14
CA THR A 27 4.21 -8.93 -23.23
C THR A 27 4.55 -7.51 -22.83
N LEU A 28 5.31 -7.34 -21.74
CA LEU A 28 5.74 -6.03 -21.24
C LEU A 28 6.70 -5.35 -22.24
N LYS A 29 7.66 -6.09 -22.81
CA LYS A 29 8.56 -5.59 -23.86
C LYS A 29 7.78 -5.08 -25.06
N LYS A 30 6.74 -5.80 -25.49
CA LYS A 30 5.87 -5.37 -26.59
C LYS A 30 5.12 -4.09 -26.25
N GLU A 31 4.55 -3.98 -25.04
CA GLU A 31 3.88 -2.76 -24.60
C GLU A 31 4.85 -1.57 -24.50
N MET A 32 6.08 -1.78 -24.03
CA MET A 32 7.13 -0.76 -23.98
C MET A 32 7.49 -0.26 -25.37
N SER A 33 7.72 -1.16 -26.34
CA SER A 33 7.98 -0.77 -27.72
C SER A 33 6.81 0.00 -28.35
N LEU A 34 5.57 -0.36 -28.05
CA LEU A 34 4.40 0.39 -28.52
C LEU A 34 4.33 1.80 -27.90
N PHE A 35 4.66 1.92 -26.61
CA PHE A 35 4.68 3.20 -25.91
C PHE A 35 5.76 4.13 -26.47
N GLU A 36 6.97 3.62 -26.75
CA GLU A 36 8.06 4.42 -27.33
C GLU A 36 7.73 4.93 -28.74
N ASN A 37 7.01 4.15 -29.54
CA ASN A 37 6.69 4.50 -30.93
C ASN A 37 5.39 5.29 -31.11
N GLY A 38 4.42 5.14 -30.20
CA GLY A 38 3.06 5.68 -30.35
C GLY A 38 2.50 6.42 -29.13
N GLY A 39 3.23 6.47 -28.01
CA GLY A 39 2.84 7.17 -26.79
C GLY A 39 1.68 6.56 -26.00
N VAL A 40 1.07 5.48 -26.49
CA VAL A 40 -0.07 4.81 -25.85
C VAL A 40 0.44 3.69 -24.93
N ARG A 41 -0.04 3.67 -23.68
CA ARG A 41 0.29 2.62 -22.70
C ARG A 41 -0.73 1.48 -22.79
N GLY A 42 -0.22 0.25 -22.82
CA GLY A 42 -1.04 -0.95 -22.70
C GLY A 42 -1.56 -1.16 -21.27
N ARG A 43 -2.25 -2.27 -21.03
CA ARG A 43 -2.91 -2.53 -19.74
C ARG A 43 -1.91 -2.65 -18.60
N TYR A 44 -0.82 -3.36 -18.82
CA TYR A 44 0.17 -3.61 -17.77
C TYR A 44 1.01 -2.36 -17.51
N LEU A 45 1.44 -1.68 -18.57
CA LEU A 45 2.21 -0.45 -18.47
C LEU A 45 1.40 0.69 -17.82
N GLU A 46 0.10 0.81 -18.12
CA GLU A 46 -0.79 1.78 -17.46
C GLU A 46 -0.99 1.45 -15.98
N SER A 47 -1.10 0.15 -15.64
CA SER A 47 -1.18 -0.29 -14.24
C SER A 47 0.08 0.10 -13.47
N VAL A 48 1.26 -0.21 -14.01
CA VAL A 48 2.56 0.17 -13.41
C VAL A 48 2.68 1.68 -13.28
N TYR A 49 2.27 2.44 -14.31
CA TYR A 49 2.27 3.89 -14.25
C TYR A 49 1.42 4.43 -13.09
N LYS A 50 0.20 3.91 -12.90
CA LYS A 50 -0.66 4.29 -11.77
C LYS A 50 -0.03 3.94 -10.43
N TYR A 51 0.60 2.77 -10.28
CA TYR A 51 1.32 2.41 -9.06
C TYR A 51 2.50 3.34 -8.79
N LEU A 52 3.29 3.69 -9.81
CA LEU A 52 4.38 4.64 -9.68
C LEU A 52 3.89 6.02 -9.22
N LEU A 53 2.73 6.47 -9.70
CA LEU A 53 2.12 7.72 -9.26
C LEU A 53 1.66 7.71 -7.79
N THR A 54 1.45 6.53 -7.17
CA THR A 54 1.13 6.45 -5.74
C THR A 54 2.33 6.67 -4.83
N VAL A 55 3.55 6.57 -5.35
CA VAL A 55 4.76 6.81 -4.58
C VAL A 55 4.93 8.32 -4.40
N PRO A 56 4.88 8.84 -3.17
CA PRO A 56 5.05 10.28 -2.95
C PRO A 56 6.48 10.68 -3.33
N PRO A 57 6.67 11.83 -3.98
CA PRO A 57 7.99 12.30 -4.41
C PRO A 57 8.89 12.71 -3.24
N THR A 58 8.34 12.83 -2.02
CA THR A 58 9.05 13.34 -0.84
C THR A 58 8.68 12.57 0.42
N SER A 59 9.61 12.50 1.37
CA SER A 59 9.43 11.90 2.71
C SER A 59 8.63 12.76 3.69
N VAL A 60 8.16 13.95 3.27
CA VAL A 60 7.55 14.95 4.16
C VAL A 60 6.35 14.40 4.93
N GLU A 61 5.53 13.55 4.30
CA GLU A 61 4.39 12.92 5.01
C GLU A 61 4.85 12.00 6.14
N SER A 62 5.86 11.17 5.89
CA SER A 62 6.43 10.29 6.91
C SER A 62 7.05 11.10 8.05
N GLU A 63 7.78 12.17 7.74
CA GLU A 63 8.37 13.06 8.74
C GLU A 63 7.31 13.73 9.62
N ARG A 64 6.18 14.16 9.04
CA ARG A 64 5.03 14.68 9.81
C ARG A 64 4.48 13.64 10.79
N VAL A 65 4.37 12.38 10.36
CA VAL A 65 3.90 11.29 11.21
C VAL A 65 4.87 11.05 12.38
N PHE A 66 6.18 11.01 12.13
CA PHE A 66 7.18 10.85 13.18
C PHE A 66 7.25 12.04 14.14
N SER A 67 7.12 13.26 13.62
CA SER A 67 7.02 14.46 14.47
C SER A 67 5.81 14.36 15.40
N ALA A 68 4.66 13.93 14.88
CA ALA A 68 3.46 13.74 15.68
C ALA A 68 3.56 12.57 16.66
N ALA A 69 4.28 11.52 16.31
CA ALA A 69 4.58 10.41 17.22
C ALA A 69 5.32 10.89 18.47
N GLY A 70 6.10 11.96 18.40
CA GLY A 70 6.71 12.61 19.57
C GLY A 70 5.70 13.04 20.65
N TYR A 71 4.46 13.37 20.30
CA TYR A 71 3.40 13.67 21.28
C TYR A 71 2.87 12.40 21.99
N ILE A 72 2.93 11.27 21.30
CA ILE A 72 2.51 9.95 21.81
C ILE A 72 3.64 9.38 22.68
N CYS A 73 4.88 9.41 22.18
CA CYS A 73 6.11 8.93 22.82
C CYS A 73 6.71 9.97 23.80
N ASN A 74 5.88 10.54 24.68
CA ASN A 74 6.34 11.50 25.67
C ASN A 74 6.78 10.81 26.98
N LYS A 75 7.46 11.55 27.87
CA LYS A 75 8.01 11.03 29.14
C LYS A 75 6.94 10.45 30.09
N LEU A 76 5.67 10.82 29.94
CA LEU A 76 4.55 10.25 30.71
C LEU A 76 4.07 8.91 30.14
N ARG A 77 4.29 8.67 28.84
CA ARG A 77 3.85 7.48 28.10
C ARG A 77 5.01 6.58 27.66
N SER A 78 6.19 6.74 28.26
CA SER A 78 7.39 5.96 27.97
C SER A 78 7.35 4.49 28.40
N ARG A 79 6.17 3.99 28.81
CA ARG A 79 5.92 2.59 29.20
C ARG A 79 5.06 1.85 28.18
N LEU A 80 4.69 2.50 27.08
CA LEU A 80 3.99 1.83 25.99
C LEU A 80 4.96 0.91 25.25
N ASP A 81 4.46 -0.27 24.92
CA ASP A 81 5.14 -1.24 24.09
C ASP A 81 5.26 -0.71 22.65
N GLU A 82 6.28 -1.14 21.92
CA GLU A 82 6.56 -0.67 20.56
C GLU A 82 5.36 -0.92 19.62
N GLU A 83 4.79 -2.12 19.68
CA GLU A 83 3.62 -2.53 18.91
C GLU A 83 2.39 -1.67 19.24
N THR A 84 2.27 -1.22 20.49
CA THR A 84 1.18 -0.34 20.91
C THR A 84 1.36 1.07 20.33
N ILE A 85 2.60 1.55 20.25
CA ILE A 85 2.93 2.84 19.64
C ILE A 85 2.60 2.80 18.14
N ASP A 86 3.00 1.74 17.44
CA ASP A 86 2.71 1.55 16.02
C ASP A 86 1.22 1.50 15.74
N ALA A 87 0.45 0.76 16.55
CA ALA A 87 -0.99 0.70 16.44
C ALA A 87 -1.66 2.08 16.64
N LEU A 88 -1.17 2.88 17.60
CA LEU A 88 -1.67 4.24 17.86
C LEU A 88 -1.34 5.20 16.71
N ILE A 89 -0.12 5.11 16.15
CA ILE A 89 0.29 5.90 14.98
C ILE A 89 -0.58 5.54 13.77
N PHE A 90 -0.78 4.24 13.52
CA PHE A 90 -1.65 3.76 12.45
C PHE A 90 -3.09 4.27 12.62
N LEU A 91 -3.65 4.15 13.82
CA LEU A 91 -5.01 4.61 14.14
C LEU A 91 -5.15 6.13 13.92
N ARG A 92 -4.14 6.90 14.34
CA ARG A 92 -4.10 8.36 14.10
C ARG A 92 -4.10 8.67 12.61
N CYS A 93 -3.25 7.99 11.83
CA CYS A 93 -3.18 8.17 10.38
C CYS A 93 -4.51 7.84 9.69
N TYR A 94 -5.22 6.80 10.15
CA TYR A 94 -6.54 6.45 9.64
C TYR A 94 -7.57 7.57 9.85
N PHE A 95 -7.69 8.09 11.07
CA PHE A 95 -8.63 9.18 11.35
C PHE A 95 -8.26 10.51 10.68
N GLN A 96 -6.98 10.76 10.43
CA GLN A 96 -6.54 11.95 9.69
C GLN A 96 -6.86 11.91 8.19
N LYS A 97 -7.00 10.73 7.58
CA LYS A 97 -7.39 10.60 6.17
C LYS A 97 -8.91 10.71 5.95
N LEU A 98 -9.70 10.63 7.02
CA LEU A 98 -11.17 10.62 7.00
C LEU A 98 -11.81 12.01 7.19
N ILE A 99 -10.99 13.04 7.46
CA ILE A 99 -11.36 14.45 7.57
C ILE A 99 -10.75 15.19 6.39
#